data_AF-A0A528E0D8-F1
#
_entry.id   AF-A0A528E0D8-F1
#
_cell.length_a   1.000
_cell.length_b   1.000
_cell.length_c   1.000
_cell.angle_alpha   90.00
_cell.angle_beta   90.00
_cell.angle_gamma   90.00
#
_symmetry.space_group_name_H-M   'P 1'
#
loop_
_entity.id
_entity.type
_entity.pdbx_description
1 polymer ?
#
loop_
_entity_poly.entity_id
_entity_poly.type
_entity_poly.pdbx_seq_one_letter_code
_entity_poly.pdbx_strand_id
1 'polypeptide(L)'
;MKVPAQLYTPSSRPYSGLPELIYPFHDKDIMVTACGRVCMHRKKINISIVLAGQRLGITEVDDGIWLVSFMHYDLGYIDLEQRTLQTIDNPFGTRLSPMS
;
A
#
# COMPACT_ATOMS: atom_id res chain seq x y z
N MET A 1 2.53 41.46 -3.73
CA MET A 1 2.44 39.98 -3.63
C MET A 1 1.41 39.66 -2.55
N LYS A 2 0.37 38.86 -2.84
CA LYS A 2 -0.59 38.45 -1.81
C LYS A 2 -0.02 37.30 -1.00
N VAL A 3 -0.25 37.28 0.31
CA VAL A 3 0.24 36.21 1.20
C VAL A 3 -0.76 35.04 1.24
N PRO A 4 -0.32 33.80 1.55
CA PRO A 4 -1.21 32.63 1.57
C PRO A 4 -2.47 32.82 2.43
N ALA A 5 -2.36 33.47 3.58
CA ALA A 5 -3.50 33.75 4.47
C ALA A 5 -4.54 34.71 3.86
N GLN A 6 -4.19 35.47 2.81
CA GLN A 6 -5.12 36.31 2.05
C GLN A 6 -5.81 35.57 0.89
N LEU A 7 -5.35 34.36 0.56
CA LEU A 7 -5.86 33.57 -0.56
C LEU A 7 -6.59 32.31 -0.10
N TYR A 8 -6.21 31.76 1.05
CA TYR A 8 -6.76 30.50 1.57
C TYR A 8 -7.57 30.75 2.84
N THR A 9 -8.79 30.23 2.87
CA THR A 9 -9.64 30.16 4.07
C THR A 9 -9.69 28.72 4.56
N PRO A 10 -9.61 28.46 5.87
CA PRO A 10 -9.78 27.11 6.40
C PRO A 10 -11.10 26.49 5.93
N SER A 11 -11.05 25.20 5.56
CA SER A 11 -12.26 24.46 5.22
C SER A 11 -13.19 24.39 6.43
N SER A 12 -14.47 24.69 6.23
CA SER A 12 -15.51 24.52 7.25
C SER A 12 -15.93 23.05 7.46
N ARG A 13 -15.47 22.14 6.59
CA ARG A 13 -15.82 20.72 6.67
C ARG A 13 -15.04 20.06 7.81
N PRO A 14 -15.72 19.44 8.80
CA PRO A 14 -15.03 18.70 9.84
C PRO A 14 -14.29 17.49 9.24
N TYR A 15 -13.03 17.31 9.62
CA TYR A 15 -12.25 16.14 9.21
C TYR A 15 -12.56 14.98 10.14
N SER A 16 -13.19 13.93 9.61
CA SER A 16 -13.59 12.74 10.37
C SER A 16 -12.52 11.65 10.45
N GLY A 17 -11.32 11.91 9.91
CA GLY A 17 -10.29 10.88 9.74
C GLY A 17 -10.50 10.03 8.49
N LEU A 18 -9.57 9.11 8.26
CA LEU A 18 -9.64 8.13 7.19
C LEU A 18 -10.42 6.89 7.65
N PRO A 19 -11.26 6.29 6.80
CA PRO A 19 -11.91 5.03 7.11
C PRO A 19 -10.88 3.89 7.22
N GLU A 20 -11.24 2.84 7.96
CA GLU A 20 -10.43 1.63 8.01
C GLU A 20 -10.40 0.93 6.63
N LEU A 21 -9.23 0.46 6.21
CA LEU A 21 -9.05 -0.29 4.97
C LEU A 21 -9.54 -1.73 5.13
N ILE A 22 -10.49 -2.12 4.27
CA ILE A 22 -11.06 -3.46 4.21
C ILE A 22 -10.86 -3.98 2.78
N TYR A 23 -10.47 -5.25 2.66
CA TYR A 23 -10.15 -5.91 1.40
C TYR A 23 -11.12 -7.09 1.14
N PRO A 24 -12.41 -6.83 0.86
CA PRO A 24 -13.43 -7.89 0.79
C PRO A 24 -13.30 -8.80 -0.44
N PHE A 25 -12.60 -8.35 -1.48
CA PHE A 25 -12.37 -9.10 -2.73
C PHE A 25 -11.03 -9.84 -2.76
N HIS A 26 -10.24 -9.74 -1.69
CA HIS A 26 -9.00 -10.47 -1.54
C HIS A 26 -9.23 -11.69 -0.65
N ASP A 27 -8.40 -12.71 -0.81
CA ASP A 27 -8.52 -13.93 -0.01
C ASP A 27 -8.25 -13.63 1.46
N LYS A 28 -7.26 -12.77 1.72
CA LYS A 28 -6.83 -12.36 3.05
C LYS A 28 -6.30 -10.95 3.01
N ASP A 29 -6.25 -10.34 4.18
CA ASP A 29 -5.48 -9.13 4.39
C ASP A 29 -4.36 -9.38 5.41
N ILE A 30 -3.26 -8.64 5.28
CA ILE A 30 -2.11 -8.75 6.16
C ILE A 30 -1.61 -7.38 6.59
N MET A 31 -1.24 -7.26 7.85
CA MET A 31 -0.62 -6.05 8.37
C MET A 31 0.89 -6.07 8.12
N VAL A 32 1.41 -4.99 7.56
CA VAL A 32 2.85 -4.77 7.43
C VAL A 32 3.42 -4.39 8.79
N THR A 33 4.44 -5.12 9.23
CA THR A 33 5.13 -4.83 10.48
C THR A 33 5.92 -3.52 10.41
N ALA A 34 6.33 -2.98 11.56
CA ALA A 34 7.11 -1.74 11.65
C ALA A 34 8.39 -1.73 10.80
N CYS A 35 8.97 -2.90 10.52
CA CYS A 35 10.17 -3.03 9.70
C CYS A 35 9.90 -3.15 8.19
N GLY A 36 8.65 -2.96 7.73
CA GLY A 36 8.28 -3.05 6.32
C GLY A 36 8.15 -4.48 5.79
N ARG A 37 7.96 -5.46 6.68
CA ARG A 37 7.85 -6.88 6.32
C ARG A 37 6.47 -7.43 6.61
N VAL A 38 6.07 -8.40 5.81
CA VAL A 38 4.89 -9.24 6.06
C VAL A 38 5.31 -10.66 6.42
N CYS A 39 4.56 -11.28 7.32
CA CYS A 39 4.80 -12.65 7.78
C CYS A 39 3.72 -13.57 7.19
N MET A 40 4.10 -14.44 6.26
CA MET A 40 3.16 -15.31 5.55
C MET A 40 3.75 -16.71 5.41
N HIS A 41 2.98 -17.77 5.66
CA HIS A 41 3.47 -19.16 5.59
C HIS A 41 4.79 -19.39 6.33
N ARG A 42 4.94 -18.79 7.54
CA ARG A 42 6.18 -18.81 8.36
C ARG A 42 7.42 -18.20 7.68
N LYS A 43 7.24 -17.44 6.59
CA LYS A 43 8.27 -16.71 5.86
C LYS A 43 8.12 -15.22 6.13
N LYS A 44 9.23 -14.50 6.14
CA LYS A 44 9.28 -13.04 6.26
C LYS A 44 9.63 -12.48 4.89
N ILE A 45 8.73 -11.69 4.31
CA ILE A 45 8.89 -11.10 2.99
C ILE A 45 9.01 -9.58 3.16
N ASN A 46 9.99 -8.97 2.48
CA ASN A 46 10.15 -7.51 2.49
C ASN A 46 9.17 -6.88 1.50
N ILE A 47 8.40 -5.89 1.96
CA ILE A 47 7.47 -5.11 1.13
C ILE A 47 8.03 -3.69 1.02
N SER A 48 7.78 -2.85 2.03
CA SER A 48 8.31 -1.50 2.12
C SER A 48 8.03 -0.95 3.52
N ILE A 49 8.97 -0.18 4.06
CA ILE A 49 8.80 0.51 5.35
C ILE A 49 7.72 1.60 5.28
N VAL A 50 7.45 2.15 4.10
CA VAL A 50 6.41 3.19 3.89
C VAL A 50 5.02 2.66 4.20
N LEU A 51 4.81 1.35 4.05
CA LEU A 51 3.54 0.69 4.32
C LEU A 51 3.44 0.15 5.76
N ALA A 52 4.40 0.43 6.63
CA ALA A 52 4.37 -0.03 8.02
C ALA A 52 3.06 0.38 8.74
N GLY A 53 2.41 -0.60 9.40
CA GLY A 53 1.13 -0.41 10.08
C GLY A 53 -0.10 -0.42 9.17
N GLN A 54 0.08 -0.50 7.84
CA GLN A 54 -1.03 -0.61 6.89
C GLN A 54 -1.43 -2.06 6.65
N ARG A 55 -2.69 -2.27 6.28
CA ARG A 55 -3.22 -3.56 5.80
C ARG A 55 -3.08 -3.62 4.28
N LEU A 56 -2.61 -4.75 3.77
CA LEU A 56 -2.52 -5.07 2.35
C LEU A 56 -3.50 -6.20 2.03
N GLY A 57 -4.18 -6.12 0.90
CA GLY A 57 -4.92 -7.24 0.34
C GLY A 57 -3.96 -8.24 -0.29
N ILE A 58 -4.20 -9.54 -0.07
CA ILE A 58 -3.46 -10.61 -0.70
C ILE A 58 -4.40 -11.61 -1.34
N THR A 59 -4.10 -12.00 -2.57
CA THR A 59 -4.87 -12.99 -3.33
C THR A 59 -3.92 -14.03 -3.91
N GLU A 60 -4.21 -15.31 -3.72
CA GLU A 60 -3.46 -16.41 -4.35
C GLU A 60 -3.84 -16.48 -5.82
N VAL A 61 -2.87 -16.29 -6.70
CA VAL A 61 -3.09 -16.29 -8.16
C VAL A 61 -2.56 -17.55 -8.82
N ASP A 62 -1.58 -18.20 -8.20
CA ASP A 62 -1.03 -19.50 -8.58
C ASP A 62 -0.37 -20.17 -7.36
N ASP A 63 0.02 -21.44 -7.45
CA ASP A 63 0.63 -22.18 -6.34
C ASP A 63 1.88 -21.49 -5.81
N GLY A 64 1.79 -20.94 -4.59
CA GLY A 64 2.87 -20.20 -3.96
C GLY A 64 3.13 -18.80 -4.52
N ILE A 65 2.29 -18.31 -5.44
CA ILE A 65 2.36 -16.96 -6.00
C ILE A 65 1.15 -16.12 -5.56
N TRP A 66 1.42 -14.99 -4.92
CA TRP A 66 0.41 -14.17 -4.25
C TRP A 66 0.45 -12.73 -4.74
N LEU A 67 -0.65 -12.24 -5.31
CA LEU A 67 -0.81 -10.83 -5.64
C LEU A 67 -0.96 -10.01 -4.35
N VAL A 68 -0.22 -8.90 -4.26
CA VAL A 68 -0.30 -7.93 -3.15
C VAL A 68 -0.90 -6.64 -3.67
N SER A 69 -1.93 -6.14 -3.00
CA SER A 69 -2.61 -4.90 -3.36
C SER A 69 -2.71 -3.96 -2.16
N PHE A 70 -2.57 -2.68 -2.41
CA PHE A 70 -2.84 -1.61 -1.45
C PHE A 70 -3.91 -0.68 -2.03
N MET A 71 -5.03 -0.55 -1.32
CA MET A 71 -6.23 0.12 -1.80
C MET A 71 -6.71 -0.46 -3.15
N HIS A 72 -6.63 0.33 -4.22
CA HIS A 72 -7.02 -0.05 -5.58
C HIS A 72 -5.81 -0.33 -6.49
N TYR A 73 -4.61 -0.42 -5.91
CA TYR A 73 -3.37 -0.57 -6.66
C TYR A 73 -2.70 -1.89 -6.33
N ASP A 74 -2.41 -2.64 -7.38
CA ASP A 74 -1.56 -3.81 -7.29
C ASP A 74 -0.11 -3.37 -7.15
N LEU A 75 0.58 -3.92 -6.16
CA LEU A 75 1.98 -3.60 -5.88
C LEU A 75 2.91 -4.58 -6.58
N GLY A 76 2.52 -5.85 -6.67
CA GLY A 76 3.41 -6.91 -7.12
C GLY A 76 2.93 -8.30 -6.72
N TYR A 77 3.75 -9.29 -7.08
CA TYR A 77 3.57 -10.69 -6.75
C TYR A 77 4.60 -11.13 -5.72
N ILE A 78 4.15 -11.78 -4.65
CA ILE A 78 5.01 -12.49 -3.73
C ILE A 78 5.21 -13.91 -4.25
N ASP A 79 6.47 -14.30 -4.39
CA ASP A 79 6.86 -15.69 -4.59
C ASP A 79 7.27 -16.28 -3.23
N LEU A 80 6.55 -17.30 -2.76
CA LEU A 80 6.83 -17.95 -1.47
C LEU A 80 8.14 -18.75 -1.47
N GLU A 81 8.58 -19.27 -2.61
CA GLU A 81 9.86 -19.98 -2.72
C GLU A 81 11.01 -19.00 -2.56
N GLN A 82 11.00 -17.93 -3.36
CA GLN A 82 12.04 -16.90 -3.39
C GLN A 82 11.96 -15.94 -2.19
N ARG A 83 10.80 -15.80 -1.55
CA ARG A 83 10.53 -14.85 -0.45
C ARG A 83 10.70 -13.39 -0.87
N THR A 84 10.44 -13.11 -2.14
CA THR A 84 10.61 -11.81 -2.77
C THR A 84 9.27 -11.27 -3.24
N LEU A 85 9.17 -9.95 -3.27
CA LEU A 85 8.11 -9.23 -3.97
C LEU A 85 8.64 -8.84 -5.35
N GLN A 86 8.02 -9.34 -6.40
CA GLN A 86 8.22 -8.88 -7.77
C GLN A 86 7.22 -7.76 -8.04
N THR A 87 7.71 -6.53 -8.13
CA THR A 87 6.86 -5.36 -8.38
C THR A 87 6.30 -5.40 -9.79
N ILE A 88 5.02 -5.06 -9.94
CA ILE A 88 4.46 -4.81 -11.27
C ILE A 88 4.98 -3.48 -11.84
N ASP A 89 4.77 -3.27 -13.14
CA ASP A 89 5.03 -1.98 -13.77
C ASP A 89 4.28 -0.86 -13.03
N ASN A 90 4.98 0.25 -12.78
CA ASN A 90 4.46 1.36 -12.00
C ASN A 90 3.14 1.89 -12.61
N PRO A 91 2.00 1.76 -11.91
CA PRO A 91 0.70 2.20 -12.43
C PRO A 91 0.62 3.72 -12.63
N PHE A 92 1.53 4.49 -12.02
CA PHE A 92 1.59 5.95 -12.14
C PHE A 92 2.54 6.44 -13.24
N GLY A 93 3.31 5.55 -13.88
CA GLY A 93 4.32 5.89 -14.90
C GLY A 93 5.39 6.87 -14.40
N THR A 94 6.08 7.55 -15.32
CA THR A 94 7.14 8.54 -15.02
C THR A 94 6.60 9.88 -14.50
N ARG A 95 5.28 10.02 -14.32
CA ARG A 95 4.60 11.31 -14.09
C ARG A 95 4.21 11.56 -12.62
N LEU A 96 5.10 11.20 -11.70
CA LEU A 96 4.97 11.66 -10.32
C LEU A 96 5.56 13.06 -10.21
N SER A 97 4.76 14.02 -9.75
CA SER A 97 5.27 15.33 -9.35
C SER A 97 6.31 15.11 -8.24
N PRO A 98 7.48 15.79 -8.26
CA PRO A 98 8.44 15.69 -7.18
C PRO A 98 7.72 16.02 -5.86
N MET A 99 7.93 15.19 -4.84
CA MET A 99 7.55 15.56 -3.47
C MET A 99 8.37 16.81 -3.13
N SER A 100 7.71 17.96 -3.05
CA SER A 100 8.30 19.23 -2.64
C SER A 100 8.25 19.42 -1.13
#